data_AF-A0A931E8F6-F1
#
_entry.id   AF-A0A931E8F6-F1
#
_cell.length_a   1.000
_cell.length_b   1.000
_cell.length_c   1.000
_cell.angle_alpha   90.00
_cell.angle_beta   90.00
_cell.angle_gamma   90.00
#
_symmetry.space_group_name_H-M   'P 1'
#
loop_
_entity.id
_entity.type
_entity.pdbx_description
1 polymer ?
#
loop_
_entity_poly.entity_id
_entity_poly.type
_entity_poly.pdbx_seq_one_letter_code
_entity_poly.pdbx_strand_id
1 'polypeptide(L)' 'MSDNKEQTNQQDRIRVDANDSSEVEYLHQQYPSLTHRQVLDAIRAAGPLRKDIVAYLDKQQ' A
#
# COMPACT_ATOMS: atom_id res chain seq x y z
N MET A 1 -16.03 -19.96 -25.28
CA MET A 1 -15.11 -20.15 -24.15
C MET A 1 -14.48 -18.79 -23.87
N SER A 2 -15.04 -18.03 -22.93
CA SER A 2 -14.61 -16.66 -22.63
C SER A 2 -13.78 -16.72 -21.35
N ASP A 3 -12.46 -16.77 -21.49
CA ASP A 3 -11.53 -16.79 -20.38
C ASP A 3 -11.57 -15.44 -19.63
N ASN A 4 -11.96 -15.50 -18.35
CA ASN A 4 -11.92 -14.41 -17.38
C ASN A 4 -10.52 -13.75 -17.35
N LYS A 5 -10.33 -12.64 -18.08
CA LYS A 5 -9.12 -11.81 -17.99
C LYS A 5 -9.29 -10.53 -17.17
N GLU A 6 -10.44 -10.33 -16.54
CA GLU A 6 -10.75 -9.06 -15.85
C GLU A 6 -10.28 -9.02 -14.38
N GLN A 7 -9.81 -10.13 -13.81
CA GLN A 7 -9.44 -10.18 -12.38
C GLN A 7 -7.98 -9.77 -12.11
N THR A 8 -7.10 -9.74 -13.12
CA THR A 8 -5.68 -9.42 -12.93
C THR A 8 -5.42 -7.92 -12.77
N ASN A 9 -6.26 -7.07 -13.38
CA ASN A 9 -6.01 -5.62 -13.44
C ASN A 9 -6.45 -4.86 -12.17
N GLN A 10 -7.19 -5.52 -11.28
CA GLN A 10 -7.58 -4.94 -9.99
C GLN A 10 -6.51 -5.12 -8.91
N GLN A 11 -5.72 -6.21 -8.95
CA GLN A 11 -4.68 -6.46 -7.96
C GLN A 11 -3.57 -5.41 -7.99
N ASP A 12 -3.24 -4.89 -9.18
CA ASP A 12 -2.21 -3.85 -9.34
C ASP A 12 -2.62 -2.53 -8.67
N ARG A 13 -3.90 -2.15 -8.73
CA ARG A 13 -4.42 -0.94 -8.04
C ARG A 13 -4.35 -1.02 -6.51
N ILE A 14 -4.14 -2.21 -5.96
CA ILE A 14 -4.06 -2.44 -4.51
C ILE A 14 -2.59 -2.46 -4.08
N ARG A 15 -1.64 -2.60 -5.01
CA ARG A 15 -0.23 -2.63 -4.66
C ARG A 15 0.33 -1.21 -4.57
N VAL A 16 1.04 -0.95 -3.49
CA VAL A 16 1.79 0.27 -3.20
C VAL A 16 3.25 -0.08 -3.45
N ASP A 17 3.87 0.65 -4.37
CA ASP A 17 5.31 0.54 -4.58
C ASP A 17 6.06 1.47 -3.63
N ALA A 18 7.01 0.93 -2.86
CA ALA A 18 7.79 1.72 -1.92
C ALA A 18 8.80 2.67 -2.60
N ASN A 19 9.08 2.48 -3.89
CA ASN A 19 9.95 3.36 -4.66
C ASN A 19 9.14 4.46 -5.37
N ASP A 20 7.83 4.28 -5.51
CA ASP A 20 6.93 5.30 -6.02
C ASP A 20 6.61 6.33 -4.93
N SER A 21 7.15 7.54 -5.08
CA SER A 21 7.00 8.60 -4.09
C SER A 21 5.55 9.09 -3.99
N SER A 22 4.75 8.97 -5.05
CA SER A 22 3.34 9.40 -5.04
C SER A 22 2.46 8.44 -4.23
N GLU A 23 2.70 7.13 -4.34
CA GLU A 23 2.00 6.12 -3.52
C GLU A 23 2.35 6.25 -2.03
N VAL A 24 3.63 6.49 -1.71
CA VAL A 24 4.08 6.72 -0.32
C VAL A 24 3.48 8.00 0.24
N GLU A 25 3.46 9.08 -0.55
CA GLU A 25 2.87 10.35 -0.15
C GLU A 25 1.34 10.25 0.03
N TYR A 26 0.65 9.48 -0.81
CA TYR A 26 -0.77 9.20 -0.65
C TYR A 26 -1.08 8.53 0.70
N LEU A 27 -0.28 7.53 1.09
CA LEU A 27 -0.42 6.88 2.41
C LEU A 27 -0.08 7.85 3.56
N HIS A 28 0.93 8.69 3.41
CA HIS A 28 1.30 9.70 4.40
C HIS A 28 0.19 10.75 4.59
N GLN A 29 -0.54 11.12 3.54
CA GLN A 29 -1.71 12.00 3.65
C GLN A 29 -2.84 11.37 4.48
N GLN A 30 -3.01 10.05 4.40
CA GLN A 30 -3.98 9.32 5.24
C GLN A 30 -3.49 9.16 6.69
N TYR A 31 -2.18 9.07 6.89
CA TYR A 31 -1.56 8.90 8.20
C TYR A 31 -0.56 10.03 8.49
N PRO A 32 -1.02 11.28 8.68
CA PRO A 32 -0.15 12.44 8.90
C PRO A 32 0.64 12.37 10.21
N SER A 33 0.27 11.46 11.12
CA SER A 33 1.01 11.17 12.35
C SER A 33 2.28 10.34 12.11
N LEU A 34 2.37 9.66 10.98
CA LEU A 34 3.51 8.82 10.62
C LEU A 34 4.45 9.60 9.72
N THR A 35 5.73 9.24 9.73
CA THR A 35 6.71 9.82 8.80
C THR A 35 6.82 8.98 7.55
N HIS A 36 7.26 9.56 6.42
CA HIS A 36 7.57 8.80 5.19
C HIS A 36 8.44 7.55 5.47
N ARG A 37 9.39 7.66 6.40
CA ARG A 37 10.22 6.53 6.81
C ARG A 37 9.41 5.40 7.47
N GLN A 38 8.44 5.73 8.32
CA GLN A 38 7.56 4.74 8.95
C GLN A 38 6.61 4.10 7.93
N VAL A 39 6.10 4.87 6.97
CA VAL A 39 5.29 4.34 5.87
C VAL A 39 6.12 3.37 5.01
N LEU A 40 7.36 3.72 4.65
CA LEU A 40 8.27 2.82 3.94
C LEU A 40 8.58 1.55 4.71
N ASP A 41 8.80 1.66 6.03
CA ASP A 41 9.04 0.51 6.89
C ASP A 41 7.80 -0.40 6.95
N ALA A 42 6.61 0.19 7.03
CA ALA A 42 5.35 -0.53 6.98
C ALA A 42 5.12 -1.24 5.64
N ILE A 43 5.47 -0.61 4.51
CA ILE A 43 5.42 -1.26 3.19
C ILE A 43 6.39 -2.43 3.11
N ARG A 44 7.59 -2.32 3.71
CA ARG A 44 8.57 -3.42 3.75
C ARG A 44 8.14 -4.55 4.70
N ALA A 45 7.51 -4.23 5.82
CA ALA A 45 7.10 -5.18 6.84
C ALA A 45 5.80 -5.91 6.49
N ALA A 46 4.79 -5.18 6.02
CA ALA A 46 3.47 -5.71 5.65
C ALA A 46 3.45 -6.27 4.21
N GLY A 47 4.36 -5.81 3.36
CA GLY A 47 4.42 -6.11 1.94
C GLY A 47 3.74 -5.04 1.08
N PRO A 48 3.75 -5.21 -0.26
CA PRO A 48 3.31 -4.18 -1.19
C PRO A 48 1.79 -3.99 -1.21
N LEU A 49 0.99 -4.77 -0.47
CA LEU A 49 -0.47 -4.66 -0.53
C LEU A 49 -0.97 -3.54 0.38
N ARG A 50 -1.69 -2.56 -0.19
CA ARG A 50 -2.27 -1.42 0.54
C ARG A 50 -3.09 -1.86 1.75
N LYS A 51 -3.87 -2.94 1.60
CA LYS A 51 -4.69 -3.48 2.69
C LYS A 51 -3.84 -3.93 3.88
N ASP A 52 -2.74 -4.64 3.62
CA ASP A 52 -1.84 -5.12 4.66
C ASP A 52 -1.07 -3.97 5.29
N ILE A 53 -0.65 -2.98 4.49
CA ILE A 53 0.01 -1.76 4.98
C ILE A 53 -0.92 -0.99 5.92
N VAL A 54 -2.15 -0.71 5.49
CA VAL A 54 -3.18 -0.05 6.31
C VAL A 54 -3.42 -0.82 7.59
N ALA A 55 -3.57 -2.15 7.52
CA ALA A 55 -3.77 -2.98 8.71
C ALA A 55 -2.54 -3.01 9.65
N TYR A 56 -1.33 -2.85 9.10
CA TYR A 56 -0.11 -2.73 9.90
C TYR A 56 -0.02 -1.37 10.58
N LEU A 57 -0.33 -0.29 9.85
CA LEU A 57 -0.32 1.08 10.36
C LEU A 57 -1.40 1.32 11.43
N ASP A 58 -2.59 0.75 11.24
CA ASP A 58 -3.70 0.80 12.21
C ASP A 58 -3.33 0.19 13.56
N LYS A 59 -2.48 -0.85 13.58
CA LYS A 59 -1.95 -1.47 14.80
C LYS A 59 -0.86 -0.65 15.51
N GLN A 60 -0.30 0.36 14.84
CA GLN A 60 0.78 1.20 15.38
C GLN A 60 0.27 2.56 15.87
N GLN A 61 -1.03 2.85 15.72
CA GLN A 61 -1.71 3.96 16.39
C GLN A 61 -2.15 3.58 17.80
#